data_AF-A0A933A498-F1
#
_entry.id   AF-A0A933A498-F1
#
_cell.length_a   1.000
_cell.length_b   1.000
_cell.length_c   1.000
_cell.angle_alpha   90.00
_cell.angle_beta   90.00
_cell.angle_gamma   90.00
#
_symmetry.space_group_name_H-M   'P 1'
#
loop_
_entity.id
_entity.type
_entity.pdbx_description
1 polymer ?
#
loop_
_entity_poly.entity_id
_entity_poly.type
_entity_poly.pdbx_seq_one_letter_code
_entity_poly.pdbx_strand_id
1 'polypeptide(L)'
;MNVLICGAGIAGLAFAWCLERRGHQPLLVERAAHFRDEGYMMDFFGSGYDAAERLGLLPDLEAIHYPIGRLTFVDARGHERFSLPYAPLRRRLFSNRHFNFMRGDLERVLYDRFEGRRAIRFGTTVARFEQDQTSVQVTLSDGTVERVDLLVGADGVHSHVRALAFGGETRFARLLGYEQRLKPVIRQQQQAGRRIAKWFVPTTDFTFFYATSARAPRRGRWSRR
;
A
#
# COMPACT_ATOMS: atom_id res chain seq x y z
N MET A 1 21.74 15.39 5.12
CA MET A 1 21.84 14.08 5.75
C MET A 1 21.76 13.01 4.70
N ASN A 2 22.58 11.98 4.84
CA ASN A 2 22.56 10.76 4.05
C ASN A 2 21.67 9.75 4.76
N VAL A 3 20.61 9.30 4.09
CA VAL A 3 19.60 8.42 4.69
C VAL A 3 19.48 7.16 3.85
N LEU A 4 19.74 5.99 4.44
CA LEU A 4 19.49 4.70 3.78
C LEU A 4 18.06 4.24 4.11
N ILE A 5 17.27 3.98 3.08
CA ILE A 5 15.90 3.46 3.20
C ILE A 5 15.88 2.04 2.64
N CYS A 6 15.56 1.07 3.47
CA CYS A 6 15.40 -0.33 3.06
C CYS A 6 13.95 -0.56 2.63
N GLY A 7 13.71 -0.65 1.32
CA GLY A 7 12.41 -0.87 0.68
C GLY A 7 12.01 0.29 -0.24
N ALA A 8 11.71 -0.02 -1.51
CA ALA A 8 11.25 0.94 -2.52
C ALA A 8 9.76 0.75 -2.87
N GLY A 9 8.94 0.41 -1.86
CA GLY A 9 7.47 0.44 -1.98
C GLY A 9 6.88 1.82 -1.67
N ILE A 10 5.55 1.89 -1.54
CA ILE A 10 4.79 3.14 -1.24
C ILE A 10 5.45 3.99 -0.14
N ALA A 11 5.69 3.40 1.04
CA ALA A 11 6.22 4.14 2.19
C ALA A 11 7.65 4.65 1.97
N GLY A 12 8.51 3.79 1.39
CA GLY A 12 9.91 4.14 1.12
C GLY A 12 10.04 5.24 0.06
N LEU A 13 9.30 5.13 -1.04
CA LEU A 13 9.29 6.14 -2.11
C LEU A 13 8.69 7.47 -1.63
N ALA A 14 7.57 7.44 -0.91
CA ALA A 14 6.96 8.65 -0.37
C ALA A 14 7.90 9.37 0.61
N PHE A 15 8.59 8.62 1.47
CA PHE A 15 9.54 9.19 2.42
C PHE A 15 10.80 9.73 1.73
N ALA A 16 11.37 8.99 0.78
CA ALA A 16 12.51 9.44 -0.02
C ALA A 16 12.21 10.76 -0.74
N TRP A 17 11.04 10.86 -1.37
CA TRP A 17 10.60 12.09 -2.02
C TRP A 17 10.44 13.25 -1.04
N CYS A 18 9.95 13.00 0.18
CA CYS A 18 9.86 14.02 1.23
C CYS A 18 11.22 14.50 1.73
N LEU A 19 12.22 13.61 1.78
CA LEU A 19 13.60 13.91 2.16
C LEU A 19 14.31 14.72 1.08
N GLU A 20 14.17 14.33 -0.19
CA GLU A 20 14.73 15.03 -1.35
C GLU A 20 14.26 16.49 -1.39
N ARG A 21 12.96 16.73 -1.21
CA ARG A 21 12.38 18.08 -1.14
C ARG A 21 12.87 18.93 0.04
N ARG A 22 13.52 18.31 1.03
CA ARG A 22 14.12 18.97 2.19
C ARG A 22 15.65 19.08 2.08
N GLY A 23 16.22 18.77 0.92
CA GLY A 23 17.67 18.84 0.69
C GLY A 23 18.46 17.71 1.36
N HIS A 24 17.82 16.57 1.64
CA HIS A 24 18.50 15.37 2.12
C HIS A 24 18.80 14.41 0.95
N GLN A 25 19.71 13.47 1.18
CA GLN A 25 20.21 12.53 0.17
C GLN A 25 19.73 11.11 0.51
N PRO A 26 18.53 10.71 0.05
CA PRO A 26 18.04 9.35 0.25
C PRO A 26 18.74 8.36 -0.70
N LEU A 27 19.23 7.25 -0.14
CA LEU A 27 19.65 6.06 -0.87
C LEU A 27 18.64 4.95 -0.56
N LEU A 28 17.98 4.40 -1.58
CA LEU A 28 17.04 3.30 -1.38
C LEU A 28 17.69 1.98 -1.78
N VAL A 29 17.47 0.94 -1.00
CA VAL A 29 17.78 -0.44 -1.38
C VAL A 29 16.50 -1.24 -1.45
N GLU A 30 16.32 -2.02 -2.52
CA GLU A 30 15.13 -2.83 -2.74
C GLU A 30 15.53 -4.24 -3.14
N ARG A 31 14.95 -5.22 -2.45
CA ARG A 31 15.23 -6.65 -2.67
C ARG A 31 14.79 -7.12 -4.05
N ALA A 32 13.70 -6.57 -4.59
CA ALA A 32 13.26 -6.90 -5.95
C ALA A 32 14.33 -6.50 -6.97
N ALA A 33 14.53 -7.32 -8.01
CA ALA A 33 15.56 -7.10 -9.04
C ALA A 33 15.27 -5.89 -9.96
N HIS A 34 14.03 -5.41 -9.97
CA HIS A 34 13.58 -4.24 -10.72
C HIS A 34 12.29 -3.68 -10.09
N PHE A 35 11.94 -2.46 -10.48
CA PHE A 35 10.68 -1.84 -10.08
C PHE A 35 9.48 -2.65 -10.60
N ARG A 36 8.48 -2.89 -9.74
CA ARG A 36 7.27 -3.64 -10.07
C ARG A 36 6.05 -2.75 -9.81
N ASP A 37 5.18 -2.61 -10.81
CA ASP A 37 3.89 -1.91 -10.73
C ASP A 37 2.69 -2.86 -10.78
N GLU A 38 2.91 -4.12 -10.43
CA GLU A 38 1.83 -5.08 -10.25
C GLU A 38 1.20 -4.94 -8.85
N GLY A 39 -0.07 -5.32 -8.72
CA GLY A 39 -0.70 -5.35 -7.41
C GLY A 39 -2.19 -5.61 -7.45
N TYR A 40 -2.80 -5.38 -6.30
CA TYR A 40 -4.24 -5.49 -6.07
C TYR A 40 -4.89 -4.11 -6.07
N MET A 41 -6.20 -4.08 -6.29
CA MET A 41 -7.00 -2.86 -6.19
C MET A 41 -7.03 -2.36 -4.74
N MET A 42 -6.89 -1.05 -4.56
CA MET A 42 -6.90 -0.38 -3.27
C MET A 42 -8.01 0.65 -3.19
N ASP A 43 -8.72 0.65 -2.07
CA ASP A 43 -9.51 1.79 -1.61
C ASP A 43 -8.58 2.77 -0.87
N PHE A 44 -8.48 3.99 -1.37
CA PHE A 44 -7.58 5.01 -0.83
C PHE A 44 -8.38 6.21 -0.30
N PHE A 45 -8.42 6.36 1.02
CA PHE A 45 -9.21 7.37 1.72
C PHE A 45 -8.61 7.68 3.10
N GLY A 46 -9.24 8.60 3.84
CA GLY A 46 -8.86 8.94 5.21
C GLY A 46 -7.46 9.54 5.28
N SER A 47 -6.64 9.07 6.23
CA SER A 47 -5.30 9.62 6.47
C SER A 47 -4.35 9.49 5.27
N GLY A 48 -4.53 8.46 4.43
CA GLY A 48 -3.79 8.33 3.17
C GLY A 48 -4.12 9.46 2.20
N TYR A 49 -5.40 9.80 2.08
CA TYR A 49 -5.86 10.94 1.28
C TYR A 49 -5.30 12.25 1.82
N ASP A 50 -5.38 12.48 3.14
CA ASP A 50 -4.87 13.71 3.75
C ASP A 50 -3.35 13.87 3.55
N ALA A 51 -2.60 12.76 3.60
CA ALA A 51 -1.18 12.75 3.29
C ALA A 51 -0.93 13.09 1.81
N ALA A 52 -1.65 12.46 0.88
CA ALA A 52 -1.54 12.73 -0.55
C ALA A 52 -1.87 14.19 -0.89
N GLU A 53 -2.88 14.77 -0.23
CA GLU A 53 -3.25 16.18 -0.37
C GLU A 53 -2.11 17.10 0.07
N ARG A 54 -1.53 16.89 1.26
CA ARG A 54 -0.38 17.67 1.75
C ARG A 54 0.86 17.52 0.87
N LEU A 55 0.98 16.38 0.21
CA LEU A 55 2.07 16.10 -0.70
C LEU A 55 1.85 16.70 -2.09
N GLY A 56 0.62 17.06 -2.45
CA GLY A 56 0.26 17.58 -3.78
C GLY A 56 0.05 16.48 -4.82
N LEU A 57 -0.26 15.25 -4.39
CA LEU A 57 -0.43 14.08 -5.27
C LEU A 57 -1.85 13.94 -5.83
N LEU A 58 -2.83 14.72 -5.37
CA LEU A 58 -4.24 14.54 -5.79
C LEU A 58 -4.44 14.54 -7.31
N PRO A 59 -3.80 15.42 -8.11
CA PRO A 59 -3.94 15.38 -9.56
C PRO A 59 -3.42 14.07 -10.18
N ASP A 60 -2.31 13.53 -9.66
CA ASP A 60 -1.76 12.25 -10.13
C ASP A 60 -2.69 11.08 -9.75
N LEU A 61 -3.25 11.12 -8.54
CA LEU A 61 -4.16 10.09 -8.05
C LEU A 61 -5.51 10.11 -8.80
N GLU A 62 -6.00 11.28 -9.19
CA GLU A 62 -7.18 11.41 -10.05
C GLU A 62 -6.91 10.82 -11.43
N ALA A 63 -5.72 11.01 -12.00
CA ALA A 63 -5.36 10.47 -13.32
C ALA A 63 -5.32 8.93 -13.36
N ILE A 64 -4.97 8.28 -12.25
CA ILE A 64 -4.98 6.82 -12.11
C ILE A 64 -6.28 6.29 -11.50
N HIS A 65 -7.25 7.16 -11.19
CA HIS A 65 -8.48 6.74 -10.54
C HIS A 65 -9.28 5.78 -11.44
N TYR A 66 -9.55 4.59 -10.94
CA TYR A 66 -10.39 3.61 -11.60
C TYR A 66 -11.88 3.97 -11.44
N PRO A 67 -12.61 4.27 -12.54
CA PRO A 67 -14.01 4.67 -12.46
C PRO A 67 -14.91 3.45 -12.27
N ILE A 68 -15.26 3.15 -11.03
CA ILE A 68 -16.26 2.12 -10.72
C ILE A 68 -17.66 2.68 -10.98
N GLY A 69 -18.42 2.04 -11.87
CA GLY A 69 -19.80 2.45 -12.18
C GLY A 69 -20.81 1.97 -11.14
N ARG A 70 -20.75 0.68 -10.80
CA ARG A 70 -21.68 0.01 -9.87
C ARG A 70 -20.94 -0.96 -8.96
N LEU A 71 -21.45 -1.12 -7.74
CA LEU A 71 -21.11 -2.20 -6.83
C LEU A 71 -22.26 -3.21 -6.83
N THR A 72 -22.03 -4.40 -7.36
CA THR A 72 -23.04 -5.46 -7.46
C THR A 72 -22.71 -6.60 -6.50
N PHE A 73 -23.71 -6.99 -5.71
CA PHE A 73 -23.68 -8.15 -4.83
C PHE A 73 -24.39 -9.31 -5.52
N VAL A 74 -23.66 -10.40 -5.77
CA VAL A 74 -24.17 -11.60 -6.43
C VAL A 74 -24.21 -12.79 -5.47
N ASP A 75 -25.15 -13.72 -5.66
CA ASP A 75 -25.17 -14.98 -4.91
C ASP A 75 -24.08 -15.96 -5.39
N ALA A 76 -24.00 -17.14 -4.75
CA ALA A 76 -23.06 -18.20 -5.11
C ALA A 76 -23.17 -18.68 -6.57
N ARG A 77 -24.32 -18.46 -7.22
CA ARG A 77 -24.59 -18.85 -8.61
C ARG A 77 -24.32 -17.70 -9.59
N GLY A 78 -23.86 -16.55 -9.09
CA GLY A 78 -23.57 -15.36 -9.89
C GLY A 78 -24.80 -14.50 -10.20
N HIS A 79 -25.96 -14.80 -9.61
CA HIS A 79 -27.14 -13.96 -9.83
C HIS A 79 -27.06 -12.69 -9.01
N GLU A 80 -27.31 -11.56 -9.65
CA GLU A 80 -27.41 -10.26 -8.98
C GLU A 80 -28.54 -10.27 -7.95
N ARG A 81 -28.18 -9.98 -6.70
CA ARG A 81 -29.12 -9.78 -5.59
C ARG A 81 -29.42 -8.31 -5.40
N PHE A 82 -28.40 -7.48 -5.56
CA PHE A 82 -28.50 -6.04 -5.41
C PHE A 82 -27.34 -5.32 -6.09
N SER A 83 -27.61 -4.15 -6.64
CA SER A 83 -26.57 -3.28 -7.20
C SER A 83 -26.80 -1.83 -6.82
N LEU A 84 -25.71 -1.13 -6.52
CA LEU A 84 -25.69 0.27 -6.17
C LEU A 84 -24.83 1.07 -7.14
N PRO A 85 -25.29 2.23 -7.64
CA PRO A 85 -24.42 3.19 -8.29
C PRO A 85 -23.29 3.60 -7.32
N TYR A 86 -22.04 3.50 -7.78
CA TYR A 86 -20.89 3.70 -6.92
C TYR A 86 -20.62 5.18 -6.62
N ALA A 87 -20.83 6.08 -7.58
CA ALA A 87 -20.56 7.50 -7.39
C ALA A 87 -21.38 8.16 -6.25
N PRO A 88 -22.71 7.91 -6.12
CA PRO A 88 -23.48 8.36 -4.95
C PRO A 88 -22.99 7.76 -3.63
N LEU A 89 -22.60 6.48 -3.63
CA LEU A 89 -22.05 5.80 -2.46
C LEU A 89 -20.74 6.46 -2.01
N ARG A 90 -19.82 6.69 -2.94
CA ARG A 90 -18.53 7.35 -2.69
C ARG A 90 -18.72 8.73 -2.08
N ARG A 91 -19.66 9.51 -2.63
CA ARG A 91 -20.00 10.84 -2.12
C ARG A 91 -20.51 10.81 -0.69
N ARG A 92 -21.43 9.88 -0.39
CA ARG A 92 -22.06 9.79 0.93
C ARG A 92 -21.11 9.24 2.00
N LEU A 93 -20.26 8.28 1.66
CA LEU A 93 -19.38 7.62 2.63
C LEU A 93 -18.05 8.33 2.83
N PHE A 94 -17.52 8.97 1.79
CA PHE A 94 -16.17 9.52 1.81
C PHE A 94 -16.12 11.01 1.47
N SER A 95 -17.26 11.69 1.30
CA SER A 95 -17.30 13.10 0.87
C SER A 95 -16.48 13.35 -0.41
N ASN A 96 -16.45 12.37 -1.33
CA ASN A 96 -15.60 12.33 -2.53
C ASN A 96 -14.07 12.32 -2.28
N ARG A 97 -13.61 12.19 -1.03
CA ARG A 97 -12.20 12.02 -0.66
C ARG A 97 -11.79 10.55 -0.67
N HIS A 98 -12.01 9.91 -1.82
CA HIS A 98 -11.76 8.49 -2.01
C HIS A 98 -11.34 8.20 -3.46
N PHE A 99 -10.29 7.39 -3.61
CA PHE A 99 -9.83 6.86 -4.89
C PHE A 99 -9.81 5.34 -4.88
N ASN A 100 -10.09 4.77 -6.05
CA ASN A 100 -9.75 3.39 -6.41
C ASN A 100 -8.59 3.43 -7.40
N PHE A 101 -7.57 2.60 -7.22
CA PHE A 101 -6.51 2.36 -8.19
C PHE A 101 -5.79 1.06 -7.84
N MET A 102 -4.94 0.54 -8.72
CA MET A 102 -4.06 -0.57 -8.34
C MET A 102 -2.93 -0.07 -7.45
N ARG A 103 -2.51 -0.88 -6.48
CA ARG A 103 -1.36 -0.58 -5.62
C ARG A 103 -0.13 -0.16 -6.42
N GLY A 104 0.13 -0.85 -7.53
CA GLY A 104 1.28 -0.58 -8.38
C GLY A 104 1.18 0.76 -9.13
N ASP A 105 -0.03 1.25 -9.41
CA ASP A 105 -0.23 2.59 -10.01
C ASP A 105 0.23 3.68 -9.02
N LEU A 106 -0.11 3.53 -7.73
CA LEU A 106 0.36 4.45 -6.68
C LEU A 106 1.88 4.37 -6.49
N GLU A 107 2.46 3.16 -6.50
CA GLU A 107 3.92 3.00 -6.47
C GLU A 107 4.57 3.67 -7.67
N ARG A 108 3.98 3.54 -8.87
CA ARG A 108 4.47 4.20 -10.10
C ARG A 108 4.43 5.72 -9.98
N VAL A 109 3.33 6.29 -9.52
CA VAL A 109 3.21 7.75 -9.28
C VAL A 109 4.31 8.24 -8.35
N LEU A 110 4.52 7.56 -7.22
CA LEU A 110 5.57 7.93 -6.26
C LEU A 110 6.98 7.75 -6.83
N TYR A 111 7.19 6.66 -7.56
CA TYR A 111 8.45 6.39 -8.27
C TYR A 111 8.76 7.50 -9.28
N ASP A 112 7.75 7.92 -10.04
CA ASP A 112 7.92 8.94 -11.08
C ASP A 112 8.13 10.35 -10.53
N ARG A 113 7.56 10.65 -9.36
CA ARG A 113 7.76 11.90 -8.62
C ARG A 113 9.12 11.99 -7.93
N PHE A 114 9.78 10.87 -7.68
CA PHE A 114 11.11 10.85 -7.07
C PHE A 114 12.17 11.08 -8.15
N GLU A 115 12.90 12.20 -8.07
CA GLU A 115 13.90 12.53 -9.08
C GLU A 115 15.18 11.72 -8.89
N GLY A 116 15.52 11.44 -7.63
CA GLY A 116 16.62 10.59 -7.17
C GLY A 116 16.48 9.09 -7.48
N ARG A 117 15.67 8.69 -8.46
CA ARG A 117 15.48 7.28 -8.87
C ARG A 117 16.80 6.53 -9.13
N ARG A 118 17.85 7.23 -9.56
CA ARG A 118 19.20 6.66 -9.77
C ARG A 118 19.87 6.18 -8.47
N ALA A 119 19.43 6.68 -7.33
CA ALA A 119 19.87 6.26 -6.01
C ALA A 119 19.10 5.04 -5.48
N ILE A 120 18.25 4.40 -6.30
CA ILE A 120 17.61 3.12 -5.94
C ILE A 120 18.49 1.97 -6.41
N ARG A 121 18.95 1.15 -5.47
CA ARG A 121 19.68 -0.10 -5.74
C ARG A 121 18.73 -1.29 -5.63
N PHE A 122 18.33 -1.81 -6.79
CA PHE A 122 17.53 -3.03 -6.89
C PHE A 122 18.38 -4.28 -6.73
N GLY A 123 17.76 -5.40 -6.34
CA GLY A 123 18.43 -6.66 -6.06
C GLY A 123 19.27 -6.66 -4.78
N THR A 124 19.16 -5.62 -3.95
CA THR A 124 20.00 -5.41 -2.77
C THR A 124 19.12 -5.10 -1.56
N THR A 125 19.49 -5.65 -0.40
CA THR A 125 18.80 -5.39 0.88
C THR A 125 19.83 -5.17 1.98
N VAL A 126 19.40 -4.65 3.13
CA VAL A 126 20.22 -4.63 4.35
C VAL A 126 20.42 -6.06 4.86
N ALA A 127 21.66 -6.44 5.14
CA ALA A 127 22.01 -7.74 5.73
C ALA A 127 22.30 -7.63 7.24
N ARG A 128 22.97 -6.56 7.66
CA ARG A 128 23.21 -6.20 9.06
C ARG A 128 23.57 -4.73 9.16
N PHE A 129 23.52 -4.17 10.37
CA PHE A 129 24.03 -2.84 10.63
C PHE A 129 24.55 -2.73 12.05
N GLU A 130 25.46 -1.78 12.24
CA GLU A 130 26.00 -1.38 13.54
C GLU A 130 25.86 0.14 13.63
N GLN A 131 25.57 0.67 14.82
CA GLN A 131 25.39 2.11 15.01
C GLN A 131 26.25 2.63 16.16
N ASP A 132 26.76 3.85 15.99
CA ASP A 132 27.40 4.64 17.02
C ASP A 132 26.53 5.88 17.35
N GLN A 133 27.03 6.82 18.14
CA GLN A 133 26.28 8.02 18.53
C GLN A 133 26.02 9.00 17.36
N THR A 134 26.72 8.83 16.24
CA THR A 134 26.79 9.80 15.13
C THR A 134 26.35 9.23 13.79
N SER A 135 26.33 7.91 13.63
CA SER A 135 26.09 7.26 12.34
C SER A 135 25.67 5.80 12.46
N VAL A 136 25.23 5.25 11.33
CA VAL A 136 24.94 3.84 11.13
C VAL A 136 25.82 3.31 10.01
N GLN A 137 26.58 2.24 10.29
CA GLN A 137 27.27 1.45 9.29
C GLN A 137 26.38 0.29 8.85
N VAL A 138 25.98 0.26 7.59
CA VAL A 138 25.05 -0.71 7.02
C VAL A 138 25.80 -1.63 6.07
N THR A 139 25.78 -2.94 6.33
CA THR A 139 26.24 -3.96 5.38
C THR A 139 25.06 -4.42 4.52
N LEU A 140 25.22 -4.32 3.21
CA LEU A 140 24.23 -4.75 2.22
C LEU A 140 24.44 -6.23 1.84
N SER A 141 23.42 -6.82 1.23
CA SER A 141 23.41 -8.24 0.82
C SER A 141 24.44 -8.58 -0.27
N ASP A 142 24.93 -7.58 -1.00
CA ASP A 142 26.02 -7.73 -1.99
C ASP A 142 27.42 -7.55 -1.38
N GLY A 143 27.51 -7.34 -0.05
CA GLY A 143 28.76 -7.11 0.66
C GLY A 143 29.21 -5.64 0.73
N THR A 144 28.53 -4.73 0.02
CA THR A 144 28.81 -3.29 0.09
C THR A 144 28.53 -2.76 1.50
N VAL A 145 29.35 -1.81 1.96
CA VAL A 145 29.18 -1.15 3.25
C VAL A 145 28.92 0.34 3.03
N GLU A 146 27.82 0.84 3.60
CA GLU A 146 27.42 2.25 3.54
C GLU A 146 27.48 2.85 4.94
N ARG A 147 28.01 4.07 5.08
CA ARG A 147 27.94 4.86 6.32
C ARG A 147 26.95 6.00 6.13
N VAL A 148 25.89 6.00 6.92
CA VAL A 148 24.77 6.95 6.80
C VAL A 148 24.41 7.57 8.14
N ASP A 149 23.73 8.71 8.11
CA ASP A 149 23.26 9.39 9.33
C ASP A 149 22.05 8.65 9.92
N LEU A 150 21.24 8.02 9.06
CA LEU A 150 20.00 7.35 9.44
C LEU A 150 19.74 6.12 8.55
N LEU A 151 19.32 5.02 9.19
CA LEU A 151 18.74 3.84 8.55
C LEU A 151 17.23 3.80 8.81
N VAL A 152 16.43 3.66 7.75
CA VAL A 152 14.97 3.53 7.83
C VAL A 152 14.51 2.21 7.23
N GLY A 153 13.82 1.41 8.04
CA GLY A 153 13.15 0.18 7.58
C GLY A 153 11.78 0.49 6.98
N ALA A 154 11.65 0.37 5.65
CA ALA A 154 10.41 0.49 4.90
C ALA A 154 10.12 -0.81 4.10
N ASP A 155 10.63 -1.95 4.59
CA ASP A 155 10.69 -3.27 3.95
C ASP A 155 9.46 -4.15 4.24
N GLY A 156 8.35 -3.52 4.62
CA GLY A 156 7.03 -4.14 4.71
C GLY A 156 6.72 -4.86 6.02
N VAL A 157 5.63 -5.63 6.02
CA VAL A 157 5.09 -6.26 7.23
C VAL A 157 6.05 -7.29 7.84
N HIS A 158 6.81 -8.00 7.01
CA HIS A 158 7.83 -8.97 7.41
C HIS A 158 9.24 -8.34 7.46
N SER A 159 9.31 -7.09 7.92
CA SER A 159 10.54 -6.29 7.97
C SER A 159 11.71 -7.05 8.59
N HIS A 160 12.77 -7.20 7.79
CA HIS A 160 14.06 -7.73 8.20
C HIS A 160 14.83 -6.69 9.02
N VAL A 161 14.75 -5.41 8.65
CA VAL A 161 15.38 -4.32 9.42
C VAL A 161 14.84 -4.28 10.85
N ARG A 162 13.53 -4.44 11.03
CA ARG A 162 12.91 -4.54 12.37
C ARG A 162 13.45 -5.75 13.15
N ALA A 163 13.60 -6.90 12.49
CA ALA A 163 14.12 -8.10 13.13
C ALA A 163 15.57 -7.93 13.60
N LEU A 164 16.41 -7.27 12.80
CA LEU A 164 17.79 -6.93 13.16
C LEU A 164 17.85 -5.93 14.34
N ALA A 165 17.01 -4.90 14.30
CA ALA A 165 17.02 -3.83 15.30
C ALA A 165 16.49 -4.27 16.67
N PHE A 166 15.46 -5.11 16.68
CA PHE A 166 14.69 -5.38 17.90
C PHE A 166 14.51 -6.87 18.24
N GLY A 167 15.04 -7.77 17.41
CA GLY A 167 14.84 -9.21 17.52
C GLY A 167 13.51 -9.70 16.91
N GLY A 168 13.16 -10.95 17.18
CA GLY A 168 12.05 -11.65 16.55
C GLY A 168 10.67 -10.95 16.65
N GLU A 169 9.85 -11.17 15.62
CA GLU A 169 8.56 -10.50 15.37
C GLU A 169 7.53 -10.63 16.50
N THR A 170 7.63 -11.67 17.33
CA THR A 170 6.70 -11.97 18.43
C THR A 170 6.57 -10.85 19.47
N ARG A 171 7.58 -9.99 19.62
CA ARG A 171 7.54 -8.85 20.56
C ARG A 171 6.91 -7.58 19.98
N PHE A 172 6.80 -7.47 18.65
CA PHE A 172 6.38 -6.24 17.95
C PHE A 172 5.10 -6.40 17.13
N ALA A 173 4.47 -7.58 17.18
CA ALA A 173 3.15 -7.83 16.62
C ALA A 173 2.02 -7.11 17.40
N ARG A 174 2.21 -5.84 17.75
CA ARG A 174 1.12 -4.96 18.22
C ARG A 174 0.01 -4.86 17.19
N LEU A 175 0.28 -5.07 15.90
CA LEU A 175 -0.75 -5.19 14.88
C LEU A 175 -1.63 -6.44 15.11
N LEU A 176 -1.10 -7.57 15.60
CA LEU A 176 -1.93 -8.70 16.04
C LEU A 176 -2.74 -8.35 17.29
N GLY A 177 -2.17 -7.60 18.25
CA GLY A 177 -2.91 -7.11 19.42
C GLY A 177 -4.00 -6.08 19.08
N TYR A 178 -3.73 -5.20 18.12
CA TYR A 178 -4.66 -4.22 17.57
C TYR A 178 -5.72 -4.91 16.70
N GLU A 179 -5.35 -5.87 15.87
CA GLU A 179 -6.26 -6.73 15.12
C GLU A 179 -7.12 -7.57 16.08
N GLN A 180 -6.59 -8.07 17.19
CA GLN A 180 -7.36 -8.76 18.23
C GLN A 180 -8.35 -7.83 18.94
N ARG A 181 -7.97 -6.57 19.21
CA ARG A 181 -8.85 -5.55 19.83
C ARG A 181 -9.89 -5.00 18.87
N LEU A 182 -9.51 -4.79 17.62
CA LEU A 182 -10.41 -4.35 16.57
C LEU A 182 -11.25 -5.50 16.04
N LYS A 183 -10.80 -6.75 16.09
CA LYS A 183 -11.58 -7.92 15.64
C LYS A 183 -12.99 -7.91 16.18
N PRO A 184 -13.25 -7.71 17.49
CA PRO A 184 -14.61 -7.63 17.99
C PRO A 184 -15.37 -6.43 17.43
N VAL A 185 -14.76 -5.25 17.31
CA VAL A 185 -15.40 -4.05 16.73
C VAL A 185 -15.70 -4.22 15.24
N ILE A 186 -14.73 -4.68 14.45
CA ILE A 186 -14.86 -5.03 13.04
C ILE A 186 -15.87 -6.15 12.87
N ARG A 187 -15.86 -7.20 13.71
CA ARG A 187 -16.88 -8.27 13.68
C ARG A 187 -18.25 -7.73 14.04
N GLN A 188 -18.36 -6.80 15.00
CA GLN A 188 -19.63 -6.17 15.37
C GLN A 188 -20.15 -5.30 14.23
N GLN A 189 -19.30 -4.50 13.59
CA GLN A 189 -19.69 -3.72 12.41
C GLN A 189 -19.97 -4.59 11.19
N GLN A 190 -19.21 -5.67 10.98
CA GLN A 190 -19.50 -6.68 9.97
C GLN A 190 -20.76 -7.46 10.32
N GLN A 191 -21.10 -7.68 11.59
CA GLN A 191 -22.35 -8.31 12.02
C GLN A 191 -23.53 -7.36 11.88
N ALA A 192 -23.37 -6.08 12.18
CA ALA A 192 -24.35 -5.04 11.93
C ALA A 192 -24.56 -4.86 10.42
N GLY A 193 -23.48 -4.79 9.65
CA GLY A 193 -23.47 -4.79 8.19
C GLY A 193 -24.05 -6.08 7.61
N ARG A 194 -23.77 -7.24 8.19
CA ARG A 194 -24.40 -8.54 7.85
C ARG A 194 -25.85 -8.62 8.33
N ARG A 195 -26.27 -7.91 9.37
CA ARG A 195 -27.66 -7.85 9.83
C ARG A 195 -28.50 -6.96 8.94
N ILE A 196 -27.96 -5.79 8.58
CA ILE A 196 -28.51 -4.89 7.56
C ILE A 196 -28.52 -5.60 6.20
N ALA A 197 -27.42 -6.26 5.83
CA ALA A 197 -27.37 -7.08 4.64
C ALA A 197 -28.31 -8.27 4.74
N LYS A 198 -28.49 -8.94 5.90
CA LYS A 198 -29.49 -10.02 6.08
C LYS A 198 -30.93 -9.53 5.96
N TRP A 199 -31.19 -8.30 6.39
CA TRP A 199 -32.50 -7.66 6.29
C TRP A 199 -32.87 -7.32 4.84
N PHE A 200 -31.86 -7.10 3.99
CA PHE A 200 -32.03 -6.77 2.57
C PHE A 200 -31.66 -7.92 1.61
N VAL A 201 -30.92 -8.92 2.07
CA VAL A 201 -30.29 -10.00 1.31
C VAL A 201 -30.28 -11.28 2.17
N PRO A 202 -31.13 -12.28 1.87
CA PRO A 202 -31.22 -13.52 2.65
C PRO A 202 -29.86 -14.26 2.74
N THR A 203 -29.61 -14.94 3.87
CA THR A 203 -28.40 -15.74 4.10
C THR A 203 -28.11 -16.72 2.97
N THR A 204 -27.04 -16.48 2.22
CA THR A 204 -26.42 -17.44 1.28
C THR A 204 -24.92 -17.19 1.18
N ASP A 205 -24.15 -18.19 0.75
CA ASP A 205 -22.69 -18.14 0.67
C ASP A 205 -22.23 -17.18 -0.45
N PHE A 206 -21.87 -15.94 -0.07
CA PHE A 206 -21.48 -14.87 -1.00
C PHE A 206 -20.05 -15.01 -1.53
N THR A 207 -19.87 -14.79 -2.83
CA THR A 207 -18.56 -14.55 -3.46
C THR A 207 -18.57 -13.18 -4.15
N PHE A 208 -17.58 -12.32 -3.89
CA PHE A 208 -17.49 -11.00 -4.50
C PHE A 208 -16.91 -11.07 -5.93
N PHE A 209 -17.62 -10.51 -6.90
CA PHE A 209 -17.12 -10.28 -8.27
C PHE A 209 -17.26 -8.80 -8.64
N TYR A 210 -16.19 -8.20 -9.16
CA TYR A 210 -16.25 -6.90 -9.82
C TYR A 210 -16.70 -7.10 -11.28
N ALA A 211 -17.82 -6.49 -11.68
CA ALA A 211 -18.23 -6.40 -13.07
C ALA A 211 -18.00 -4.98 -13.58
N THR A 212 -17.13 -4.82 -14.57
CA THR A 212 -16.82 -3.53 -15.20
C THR A 212 -17.73 -3.32 -16.41
N SER A 213 -18.36 -2.16 -16.55
CA SER A 213 -19.19 -1.81 -17.71
C SER A 213 -18.43 -1.01 -18.78
N ALA A 214 -17.09 -1.06 -18.78
CA ALA A 214 -16.25 -0.38 -19.75
C ALA A 214 -15.24 -1.36 -20.35
N ARG A 215 -15.12 -1.39 -21.69
CA ARG A 215 -14.07 -2.13 -22.40
C ARG A 215 -12.71 -1.69 -21.86
N ALA A 216 -12.06 -2.57 -21.11
CA ALA A 216 -10.68 -2.38 -20.67
C ALA A 216 -9.77 -2.22 -21.90
N PRO A 217 -8.81 -1.29 -21.90
CA PRO A 217 -7.74 -1.31 -22.89
C PRO A 217 -6.98 -2.63 -22.76
N ARG A 218 -6.85 -3.37 -23.86
CA ARG A 218 -6.20 -4.68 -23.91
C ARG A 218 -4.73 -4.55 -23.47
N ARG A 219 -4.41 -4.96 -22.24
CA ARG A 219 -3.06 -5.41 -21.85
C ARG A 219 -3.14 -6.55 -20.84
N GLY A 220 -2.38 -7.61 -21.10
CA GLY A 220 -1.99 -8.64 -20.12
C GLY A 220 -3.02 -9.75 -19.87
N ARG A 221 -2.83 -10.89 -20.53
CA ARG A 221 -3.58 -12.14 -20.32
C ARG A 221 -3.15 -12.77 -18.99
N TRP A 222 -4.03 -12.82 -17.99
CA TRP A 222 -3.79 -13.59 -16.76
C TRP A 222 -3.88 -15.09 -17.08
N SER A 223 -2.74 -15.78 -17.16
CA SER A 223 -2.71 -17.24 -17.17
C SER A 223 -2.78 -17.76 -15.74
N ARG A 224 -3.83 -18.52 -15.42
CA ARG A 224 -3.90 -19.33 -14.21
C ARG A 224 -2.96 -20.54 -14.38
N ARG A 225 -1.99 -20.68 -13.48
CA ARG A 225 -1.46 -21.98 -13.06
C ARG A 225 -1.64 -22.06 -11.56
#